data_AF-A0A6G1RBM6-F1
#
_entry.id   AF-A0A6G1RBM6-F1
#
_cell.length_a   1.000
_cell.length_b   1.000
_cell.length_c   1.000
_cell.angle_alpha   90.00
_cell.angle_beta   90.00
_cell.angle_gamma   90.00
#
_symmetry.space_group_name_H-M   'P 1'
#
loop_
_entity.id
_entity.type
_entity.pdbx_description
1 polymer ?
#
loop_
_entity_poly.entity_id
_entity_poly.type
_entity_poly.pdbx_seq_one_letter_code
_entity_poly.pdbx_strand_id
1 'polypeptide(L)'
;YKEAFWVRKGYCGSFVIEDEDCPIGITIDDTKPDGSFPAIMGFILTRKAVKLAHLSKEERKKKICESYAKAMGMEEALHPVHYEEKNWSMEQYSGGCYTAYFPPGIMYSYGRIIRQPVDRIYFAGTETA
;
A
#
# COMPACT_ATOMS: atom_id res chain seq x y z
N TYR A 1 12.40 8.53 8.16
CA TYR A 1 13.85 8.40 8.42
C TYR A 1 14.44 9.76 8.73
N LYS A 2 15.64 9.80 9.33
CA LYS A 2 16.32 11.08 9.60
C LYS A 2 16.70 11.81 8.32
N GLU A 3 17.07 11.06 7.28
CA GLU A 3 17.52 11.58 5.98
C GLU A 3 16.98 10.66 4.87
N ALA A 4 16.82 11.21 3.66
CA ALA A 4 16.46 10.45 2.46
C ALA A 4 17.70 9.70 1.93
N PHE A 5 18.14 8.68 2.67
CA PHE A 5 19.41 7.98 2.40
C PHE A 5 19.45 7.31 1.01
N TRP A 6 18.30 6.90 0.48
CA TRP A 6 18.18 6.33 -0.87
C TRP A 6 18.59 7.34 -1.95
N VAL A 7 18.26 8.63 -1.79
CA VAL A 7 18.63 9.70 -2.72
C VAL A 7 20.14 9.88 -2.79
N ARG A 8 20.84 9.85 -1.64
CA ARG A 8 22.32 9.93 -1.61
C ARG A 8 23.00 8.76 -2.33
N LYS A 9 22.32 7.62 -2.39
CA LYS A 9 22.78 6.43 -3.12
C LYS A 9 22.32 6.40 -4.59
N GLY A 10 21.70 7.48 -5.08
CA GLY A 10 21.28 7.64 -6.47
C GLY A 10 19.90 7.05 -6.81
N TYR A 11 19.08 6.72 -5.79
CA TYR A 11 17.75 6.13 -5.98
C TYR A 11 16.64 7.16 -5.72
N CYS A 12 15.53 7.04 -6.45
CA CYS A 12 14.37 7.93 -6.30
C CYS A 12 13.37 7.50 -5.22
N GLY A 13 13.62 6.41 -4.49
CA GLY A 13 12.71 5.87 -3.46
C GLY A 13 11.60 4.94 -3.99
N SER A 14 11.45 4.84 -5.31
CA SER A 14 10.59 3.85 -5.94
C SER A 14 11.33 2.54 -6.20
N PHE A 15 10.93 1.49 -5.48
CA PHE A 15 11.49 0.14 -5.63
C PHE A 15 10.36 -0.82 -5.99
N VAL A 16 10.63 -1.70 -6.96
CA VAL A 16 9.80 -2.88 -7.23
C VAL A 16 10.53 -4.07 -6.61
N ILE A 17 9.90 -4.72 -5.65
CA ILE A 17 10.51 -5.78 -4.85
C ILE A 17 9.82 -7.11 -5.17
N GLU A 18 10.47 -7.92 -6.00
CA GLU A 18 10.03 -9.27 -6.35
C GLU A 18 10.63 -10.30 -5.37
N ASP A 19 10.21 -10.21 -4.11
CA ASP A 19 10.55 -11.19 -3.06
C ASP A 19 9.26 -11.63 -2.35
N GLU A 20 8.99 -12.94 -2.34
CA GLU A 20 7.82 -13.49 -1.65
C GLU A 20 7.87 -13.24 -0.14
N ASP A 21 9.06 -13.22 0.44
CA ASP A 21 9.28 -13.00 1.88
C ASP A 21 9.18 -11.52 2.27
N CYS A 22 9.33 -10.60 1.30
CA CYS A 22 9.17 -9.17 1.56
C CYS A 22 7.68 -8.81 1.72
N PRO A 23 7.25 -8.17 2.81
CA PRO A 23 5.87 -7.70 2.98
C PRO A 23 5.38 -6.73 1.90
N ILE A 24 6.31 -5.96 1.31
CA ILE A 24 6.05 -4.84 0.41
C ILE A 24 6.53 -5.19 -0.99
N GLY A 25 5.65 -5.07 -2.00
CA GLY A 25 6.00 -5.31 -3.40
C GLY A 25 6.41 -4.05 -4.17
N ILE A 26 5.92 -2.89 -3.74
CA ILE A 26 6.23 -1.60 -4.36
C ILE A 26 6.34 -0.51 -3.30
N THR A 27 7.32 0.37 -3.47
CA THR A 27 7.50 1.57 -2.65
C THR A 27 7.50 2.83 -3.50
N ILE A 28 7.26 3.97 -2.85
CA ILE A 28 7.41 5.30 -3.42
C ILE A 28 7.99 6.22 -2.34
N ASP A 29 8.80 7.19 -2.73
CA ASP A 29 9.24 8.28 -1.85
C ASP A 29 8.03 9.13 -1.41
N ASP A 30 7.87 9.34 -0.09
CA ASP A 30 6.87 10.23 0.52
C ASP A 30 7.52 11.38 1.31
N THR A 31 8.79 11.68 1.02
CA THR A 31 9.46 12.90 1.48
C THR A 31 8.67 14.11 0.99
N LYS A 32 8.51 15.11 1.87
CA LYS A 32 7.72 16.31 1.54
C LYS A 32 8.44 17.17 0.49
N PRO A 33 7.71 18.02 -0.25
CA PRO A 33 8.30 18.79 -1.37
C PRO A 33 9.46 19.71 -0.97
N ASP A 34 9.53 20.14 0.28
CA ASP A 34 10.60 20.95 0.85
C ASP A 34 11.81 20.13 1.33
N GLY A 35 11.79 18.80 1.13
CA GLY A 35 12.82 17.86 1.58
C GLY A 35 12.68 17.43 3.05
N SER A 36 11.68 17.95 3.77
CA SER A 36 11.42 17.55 5.16
C SER A 36 10.71 16.19 5.23
N PHE A 37 10.78 15.57 6.41
CA PHE A 37 10.17 14.27 6.73
C PHE A 37 10.47 13.15 5.70
N PRO A 38 11.74 12.74 5.53
CA PRO A 38 12.08 11.66 4.61
C PRO A 38 11.30 10.37 4.91
N ALA A 39 10.52 9.87 3.96
CA ALA A 39 9.65 8.72 4.17
C ALA A 39 9.60 7.81 2.94
N ILE A 40 9.40 6.52 3.18
CA ILE A 40 9.12 5.53 2.13
C ILE A 40 7.71 5.03 2.38
N MET A 41 6.82 5.26 1.45
CA MET A 41 5.49 4.67 1.44
C MET A 41 5.58 3.30 0.74
N GLY A 42 4.90 2.29 1.29
CA GLY A 42 4.84 0.96 0.71
C GLY A 42 3.48 0.30 0.90
N PHE A 43 3.13 -0.61 -0.01
CA PHE A 43 1.88 -1.34 0.06
C PHE A 43 2.09 -2.82 0.44
N ILE A 44 1.43 -3.26 1.51
CA ILE A 44 1.20 -4.69 1.76
C ILE A 44 -0.05 -5.10 0.98
N LEU A 45 0.12 -5.89 -0.07
CA LEU A 45 -0.95 -6.19 -1.03
C LEU A 45 -1.53 -7.60 -0.86
N THR A 46 -2.81 -7.73 -1.22
CA THR A 46 -3.53 -9.00 -1.40
C THR A 46 -3.40 -9.96 -0.20
N ARG A 47 -2.96 -11.20 -0.43
CA ARG A 47 -2.81 -12.24 0.60
C ARG A 47 -1.81 -11.86 1.68
N LYS A 48 -0.77 -11.05 1.35
CA LYS A 48 0.19 -10.58 2.36
C LYS A 48 -0.49 -9.66 3.38
N ALA A 49 -1.47 -8.84 2.96
CA ALA A 49 -2.22 -7.96 3.86
C ALA A 49 -3.02 -8.76 4.89
N VAL A 50 -3.74 -9.79 4.44
CA VAL A 50 -4.49 -10.71 5.32
C VAL A 50 -3.53 -11.47 6.25
N LYS A 51 -2.44 -12.01 5.69
CA LYS A 51 -1.44 -12.75 6.46
C LYS A 51 -0.75 -11.89 7.52
N LEU A 52 -0.48 -10.61 7.28
CA LEU A 52 0.25 -9.78 8.23
C LEU A 52 -0.66 -8.96 9.16
N ALA A 53 -1.97 -8.99 8.95
CA ALA A 53 -2.94 -8.25 9.75
C ALA A 53 -2.98 -8.71 11.23
N HIS A 54 -2.66 -9.98 11.52
CA HIS A 54 -2.67 -10.51 12.88
C HIS A 54 -1.44 -10.11 13.71
N LEU A 55 -0.38 -9.61 13.07
CA LEU A 55 0.80 -9.11 13.77
C LEU A 55 0.48 -7.79 14.49
N SER A 56 1.31 -7.41 15.44
CA SER A 56 1.30 -6.06 16.00
C SER A 56 1.90 -5.04 15.02
N LYS A 57 1.59 -3.75 15.25
CA LYS A 57 2.17 -2.63 14.47
C LYS A 57 3.70 -2.66 14.50
N GLU A 58 4.30 -2.94 15.66
CA GLU A 58 5.76 -2.99 15.80
C GLU A 58 6.39 -4.22 15.11
N GLU A 59 5.74 -5.38 15.11
CA GLU A 59 6.21 -6.55 14.37
C GLU A 59 6.17 -6.32 12.85
N ARG A 60 5.10 -5.69 12.34
CA ARG A 60 5.02 -5.29 10.93
C ARG A 60 6.11 -4.30 10.56
N LYS A 61 6.27 -3.24 11.34
CA LYS A 61 7.33 -2.24 11.18
C LYS A 61 8.71 -2.89 11.12
N LYS A 62 9.03 -3.76 12.08
CA LYS A 62 10.31 -4.47 12.12
C LYS A 62 10.55 -5.28 10.84
N LYS A 63 9.57 -6.09 10.43
CA LYS A 63 9.65 -6.89 9.20
C LYS A 63 9.86 -6.02 7.96
N ILE A 64 9.13 -4.91 7.84
CA ILE A 64 9.25 -3.98 6.71
C ILE A 64 10.66 -3.38 6.66
N CYS A 65 11.19 -2.90 7.79
CA CYS A 65 12.54 -2.35 7.86
C CYS A 65 13.62 -3.37 7.49
N GLU A 66 13.52 -4.60 8.02
CA GLU A 66 14.43 -5.70 7.68
C GLU A 66 14.36 -6.04 6.18
N SER A 67 13.15 -6.10 5.61
CA SER A 67 12.97 -6.35 4.19
C SER A 67 13.47 -5.21 3.31
N TYR A 68 13.28 -3.94 3.70
CA TYR A 68 13.85 -2.80 2.98
C TYR A 68 15.38 -2.81 3.02
N ALA A 69 15.97 -3.07 4.18
CA ALA A 69 17.42 -3.15 4.30
C ALA A 69 18.02 -4.23 3.39
N LYS A 70 17.39 -5.41 3.34
CA LYS A 70 17.77 -6.52 2.45
C LYS A 70 17.55 -6.16 0.97
N ALA A 71 16.35 -5.71 0.60
CA ALA A 71 15.96 -5.51 -0.79
C ALA A 71 16.68 -4.31 -1.44
N MET A 72 16.93 -3.25 -0.66
CA MET A 72 17.62 -2.05 -1.15
C MET A 72 19.15 -2.14 -0.97
N GLY A 73 19.65 -3.06 -0.15
CA GLY A 73 21.06 -3.11 0.24
C GLY A 73 21.49 -1.90 1.08
N MET A 74 20.60 -1.43 1.95
CA MET A 74 20.76 -0.18 2.71
C MET A 74 20.41 -0.39 4.19
N GLU A 75 21.43 -0.57 5.04
CA GLU A 75 21.24 -0.76 6.49
C GLU A 75 20.53 0.43 7.16
N GLU A 76 20.60 1.63 6.56
CA GLU A 76 19.91 2.82 7.05
C GLU A 76 18.37 2.61 7.17
N ALA A 77 17.81 1.67 6.39
CA ALA A 77 16.40 1.28 6.47
C ALA A 77 16.01 0.60 7.80
N LEU A 78 16.98 0.08 8.57
CA LEU A 78 16.76 -0.51 9.89
C LEU A 78 16.50 0.53 10.99
N HIS A 79 16.68 1.82 10.69
CA HIS A 79 16.62 2.89 11.67
C HIS A 79 15.50 3.90 11.39
N PRO A 80 14.22 3.47 11.38
CA PRO A 80 13.10 4.39 11.24
C PRO A 80 12.97 5.26 12.50
N VAL A 81 12.79 6.55 12.30
CA VAL A 81 12.50 7.50 13.39
C VAL A 81 11.00 7.54 13.76
N HIS A 82 10.14 7.05 12.86
CA HIS A 82 8.69 7.04 12.99
C HIS A 82 8.08 6.02 12.02
N TYR A 83 6.86 5.54 12.30
CA TYR A 83 6.15 4.57 11.46
C TYR A 83 4.64 4.73 11.59
N GLU A 84 3.96 4.83 10.43
CA GLU A 84 2.51 4.86 10.33
C GLU A 84 2.00 3.83 9.33
N GLU A 85 0.80 3.31 9.61
CA GLU A 85 0.13 2.33 8.77
C GLU A 85 -1.39 2.49 8.86
N LYS A 86 -2.10 2.11 7.79
CA LYS A 86 -3.56 2.02 7.77
C LYS A 86 -3.98 0.72 7.11
N ASN A 87 -4.69 -0.12 7.85
CA ASN A 87 -5.32 -1.31 7.28
C ASN A 87 -6.74 -1.00 6.79
N TRP A 88 -6.87 -0.74 5.49
CA TRP A 88 -8.15 -0.44 4.86
C TRP A 88 -9.13 -1.62 4.84
N SER A 89 -8.66 -2.87 4.99
CA SER A 89 -9.57 -4.02 5.04
C SER A 89 -10.43 -4.07 6.30
N MET A 90 -10.08 -3.28 7.33
CA MET A 90 -10.80 -3.20 8.59
C MET A 90 -11.77 -2.01 8.65
N GLU A 91 -11.80 -1.16 7.62
CA GLU A 91 -12.68 0.00 7.59
C GLU A 91 -14.10 -0.41 7.19
N GLN A 92 -15.00 -0.50 8.17
CA GLN A 92 -16.39 -0.91 7.95
C GLN A 92 -17.11 -0.10 6.86
N TYR A 93 -16.83 1.19 6.75
CA TYR A 93 -17.47 2.09 5.78
C TYR A 93 -16.74 2.16 4.42
N SER A 94 -15.68 1.36 4.23
CA SER A 94 -14.96 1.25 2.94
C SER A 94 -14.97 -0.17 2.39
N GLY A 95 -14.79 -1.19 3.26
CA GLY A 95 -14.70 -2.60 2.88
C GLY A 95 -13.34 -3.04 2.32
N GLY A 96 -12.42 -2.09 2.06
CA GLY A 96 -11.09 -2.34 1.53
C GLY A 96 -10.57 -1.16 0.72
N CYS A 97 -9.46 -1.38 0.02
CA CYS A 97 -8.89 -0.45 -0.95
C CYS A 97 -8.17 -1.21 -2.07
N TYR A 98 -7.96 -0.60 -3.25
CA TYR A 98 -8.36 0.77 -3.62
C TYR A 98 -9.84 0.89 -4.03
N THR A 99 -10.38 -0.17 -4.62
CA THR A 99 -11.72 -0.20 -5.22
C THR A 99 -12.23 -1.65 -5.26
N ALA A 100 -13.47 -1.84 -5.70
CA ALA A 100 -14.01 -3.16 -5.97
C ALA A 100 -13.26 -3.86 -7.12
N TYR A 101 -13.07 -5.18 -7.00
CA TYR A 101 -12.61 -6.02 -8.11
C TYR A 101 -13.74 -6.94 -8.57
N PHE A 102 -13.70 -7.33 -9.85
CA PHE A 102 -14.69 -8.21 -10.45
C PHE A 102 -14.11 -9.62 -10.62
N PRO A 103 -14.62 -10.62 -9.89
CA PRO A 103 -14.32 -12.02 -10.18
C PRO A 103 -14.71 -12.40 -11.63
N PRO A 104 -14.13 -13.49 -12.16
CA PRO A 104 -14.46 -13.97 -13.50
C PRO A 104 -15.98 -14.11 -13.72
N GLY A 105 -16.45 -13.62 -14.87
CA GLY A 105 -17.87 -13.68 -15.26
C GLY A 105 -18.77 -12.56 -14.72
N ILE A 106 -18.40 -11.86 -13.64
CA ILE A 106 -19.28 -10.84 -13.04
C ILE A 106 -19.46 -9.64 -13.96
N MET A 107 -18.37 -9.13 -14.55
CA MET A 107 -18.44 -8.00 -15.48
C MET A 107 -19.32 -8.31 -16.70
N TYR A 108 -19.24 -9.54 -17.23
CA TYR A 108 -20.07 -9.96 -18.37
C TYR A 108 -21.57 -10.00 -18.00
N SER A 109 -21.90 -10.66 -16.89
CA SER A 109 -23.30 -10.88 -16.50
C SER A 109 -23.97 -9.62 -15.96
N TYR A 110 -23.23 -8.75 -15.26
CA TYR A 110 -23.79 -7.64 -14.48
C TYR A 110 -23.15 -6.27 -14.72
N GLY A 111 -22.07 -6.16 -15.50
CA GLY A 111 -21.36 -4.89 -15.70
C GLY A 111 -22.25 -3.79 -16.27
N ARG A 112 -23.22 -4.14 -17.14
CA ARG A 112 -24.14 -3.17 -17.77
C ARG A 112 -25.07 -2.45 -16.78
N ILE A 113 -25.31 -3.03 -15.60
CA ILE A 113 -26.24 -2.46 -14.62
C ILE A 113 -25.54 -1.71 -13.48
N ILE A 114 -24.21 -1.65 -13.46
CA ILE A 114 -23.41 -1.11 -12.35
C ILE A 114 -23.79 0.32 -11.93
N ARG A 115 -24.32 1.12 -12.86
CA ARG A 115 -24.77 2.51 -12.64
C ARG A 115 -26.17 2.79 -13.15
N GLN A 116 -26.94 1.74 -13.44
CA GLN A 116 -28.31 1.90 -13.93
C GLN A 116 -29.19 2.49 -12.81
N PRO A 117 -29.88 3.62 -13.03
CA PRO A 117 -30.78 4.18 -12.02
C PRO A 117 -31.92 3.20 -11.66
N VAL A 118 -32.35 3.25 -10.41
CA VAL A 118 -33.48 2.47 -9.89
C VAL A 118 -34.51 3.43 -9.29
N ASP A 119 -35.65 3.62 -9.98
CA ASP A 119 -36.63 4.69 -9.70
C ASP A 119 -35.94 6.06 -9.62
N ARG A 120 -35.85 6.64 -8.41
CA ARG A 120 -35.25 7.96 -8.13
C ARG A 120 -33.87 7.85 -7.49
N ILE A 121 -33.27 6.66 -7.44
CA ILE A 121 -31.94 6.40 -6.92
C ILE A 121 -30.95 6.36 -8.08
N TYR A 122 -29.95 7.25 -8.02
CA TYR A 122 -28.83 7.31 -8.97
C TYR A 122 -27.55 6.88 -8.26
N PHE A 123 -26.70 6.14 -8.97
CA PHE A 123 -25.46 5.58 -8.42
C PHE A 123 -24.26 6.40 -8.91
N ALA A 124 -23.45 6.84 -7.96
CA ALA A 124 -22.16 7.52 -8.18
C ALA A 124 -21.03 6.70 -7.53
N GLY A 125 -19.85 7.30 -7.41
CA GLY A 125 -18.65 6.64 -6.85
C GLY A 125 -17.67 6.22 -7.94
N THR A 126 -16.40 6.05 -7.57
CA THR A 126 -15.31 5.81 -8.54
C THR A 126 -15.50 4.53 -9.35
N GLU A 127 -16.22 3.55 -8.82
CA GLU A 127 -16.58 2.30 -9.51
C GLU A 127 -17.53 2.52 -10.69
N THR A 128 -18.22 3.66 -10.73
CA THR A 128 -19.26 3.96 -11.73
C THR A 128 -18.90 5.07 -12.71
N ALA A 129 -17.77 5.76 -12.48
CA ALA A 129 -17.29 6.91 -13.24
C ALA A 129 -16.87 6.56 -14.68
#